data_AF-A0A537LGH5-F1
#
_entry.id   AF-A0A537LGH5-F1
#
_cell.length_a   1.000
_cell.length_b   1.000
_cell.length_c   1.000
_cell.angle_alpha   90.00
_cell.angle_beta   90.00
_cell.angle_gamma   90.00
#
_symmetry.space_group_name_H-M   'P 1'
#
loop_
_entity.id
_entity.type
_entity.pdbx_description
1 polymer ?
#
loop_
_entity_poly.entity_id
_entity_poly.type
_entity_poly.pdbx_seq_one_letter_code
_entity_poly.pdbx_strand_id
1 'polypeptide(L)'
;MARLTEAGVNQQPARVAPRPAVPGAKGPSIWDRLVRYAREVWAELKRVDWPSRTELVASTIVVVAVLAVLSAYLGAWDALFTWLFTQVLGR
;
A
#
# COMPACT_ATOMS: atom_id res chain seq x y z
N MET A 1 15.85 -51.73 -63.82
CA MET A 1 16.45 -51.48 -62.49
C MET A 1 16.72 -49.97 -62.36
N ALA A 2 15.73 -49.08 -62.45
CA ALA A 2 14.59 -48.87 -61.56
C ALA A 2 15.01 -48.56 -60.10
N ARG A 3 14.91 -47.26 -59.75
CA ARG A 3 14.88 -46.67 -58.38
C ARG A 3 16.24 -46.69 -57.68
N LEU A 4 16.79 -45.59 -57.15
CA LEU A 4 16.28 -44.67 -56.12
C LEU A 4 17.07 -43.34 -56.30
N THR A 5 16.52 -42.24 -56.81
CA THR A 5 15.74 -41.24 -56.07
C THR A 5 16.37 -40.81 -54.74
N GLU A 6 17.02 -39.64 -54.77
CA GLU A 6 16.82 -38.53 -53.81
C GLU A 6 16.54 -38.89 -52.35
N ALA A 7 17.53 -39.44 -51.64
CA ALA A 7 17.43 -39.62 -50.20
C ALA A 7 18.57 -38.91 -49.48
N GLY A 8 18.34 -37.67 -49.03
CA GLY A 8 19.17 -37.13 -47.95
C GLY A 8 19.18 -35.63 -47.70
N VAL A 9 18.71 -34.77 -48.62
CA VAL A 9 18.52 -33.34 -48.31
C VAL A 9 17.14 -33.16 -47.71
N ASN A 10 17.03 -33.30 -46.38
CA ASN A 10 16.07 -32.60 -45.51
C ASN A 10 16.02 -33.28 -44.13
N GLN A 11 17.05 -33.07 -43.31
CA GLN A 11 16.88 -33.18 -41.86
C GLN A 11 16.44 -31.81 -41.35
N GLN A 12 15.16 -31.55 -41.58
CA GLN A 12 14.45 -30.39 -41.05
C GLN A 12 14.68 -30.36 -39.53
N PRO A 13 15.26 -29.29 -38.95
CA PRO A 13 15.45 -29.19 -37.52
C PRO A 13 14.08 -29.32 -36.88
N ALA A 14 13.99 -30.20 -35.87
CA ALA A 14 12.82 -30.54 -35.08
C ALA A 14 11.68 -29.52 -35.27
N ARG A 15 10.69 -29.86 -36.11
CA ARG A 15 9.42 -29.14 -36.15
C ARG A 15 8.86 -29.20 -34.73
N VAL A 16 9.09 -28.15 -33.96
CA VAL A 16 8.40 -27.93 -32.69
C VAL A 16 6.93 -27.94 -33.04
N ALA A 17 6.23 -29.01 -32.64
CA ALA A 17 4.80 -29.14 -32.86
C ALA A 17 4.12 -27.85 -32.35
N PRO A 18 3.08 -27.34 -33.05
CA PRO A 18 2.32 -26.23 -32.52
C PRO A 18 1.78 -26.65 -31.15
N ARG A 19 2.27 -26.00 -30.09
CA ARG A 19 1.78 -26.24 -28.73
C ARG A 19 0.27 -26.01 -28.79
N PRO A 20 -0.57 -26.97 -28.32
CA PRO A 20 -2.02 -26.81 -28.41
C PRO A 20 -2.39 -25.49 -27.73
N ALA A 21 -3.03 -24.60 -28.48
CA ALA A 21 -3.56 -23.35 -27.95
C ALA A 21 -4.58 -23.72 -26.87
N VAL A 22 -4.27 -23.41 -25.62
CA VAL A 22 -5.12 -23.73 -24.47
C VAL A 22 -6.45 -22.98 -24.67
N PRO A 23 -7.57 -23.68 -24.97
CA PRO A 23 -8.84 -23.01 -25.17
C PRO A 23 -9.45 -22.76 -23.80
N GLY A 24 -9.70 -21.49 -23.46
CA GLY A 24 -10.49 -21.15 -22.27
C GLY A 24 -9.85 -20.19 -21.28
N ALA A 25 -8.89 -19.34 -21.69
CA ALA A 25 -8.55 -18.17 -20.89
C ALA A 25 -9.73 -17.18 -20.92
N LYS A 26 -10.73 -17.38 -20.03
CA LYS A 26 -11.66 -16.31 -19.65
C LYS A 26 -10.78 -15.12 -19.29
N GLY A 27 -10.97 -13.98 -19.97
CA GLY A 27 -10.23 -12.75 -19.68
C GLY A 27 -10.27 -12.49 -18.17
N PRO A 28 -9.20 -11.94 -17.57
CA PRO A 28 -9.06 -11.88 -16.12
C PRO A 28 -10.31 -11.22 -15.54
N SER A 29 -11.02 -11.97 -14.71
CA SER A 29 -12.25 -11.51 -14.10
C SER A 29 -11.95 -10.26 -13.25
N ILE A 30 -12.94 -9.41 -13.04
CA ILE A 30 -12.79 -8.23 -12.17
C ILE A 30 -12.29 -8.67 -10.78
N TRP A 31 -12.71 -9.86 -10.32
CA TRP A 31 -12.21 -10.51 -9.11
C TRP A 31 -10.71 -10.83 -9.16
N ASP A 32 -10.21 -11.39 -10.26
CA ASP A 32 -8.77 -11.67 -10.43
C ASP A 32 -7.93 -10.39 -10.47
N ARG A 33 -8.50 -9.28 -10.95
CA ARG A 33 -7.85 -7.97 -10.93
C ARG A 33 -7.80 -7.39 -9.51
N LEU A 34 -8.90 -7.51 -8.76
CA LEU A 34 -8.99 -7.01 -7.39
C LEU A 34 -8.06 -7.78 -6.43
N VAL A 35 -8.01 -9.10 -6.55
CA VAL A 35 -7.10 -9.94 -5.74
C VAL A 35 -5.63 -9.63 -6.03
N ARG A 36 -5.30 -9.40 -7.31
CA ARG A 36 -3.95 -8.98 -7.71
C ARG A 36 -3.60 -7.59 -7.15
N TYR A 37 -4.50 -6.62 -7.26
CA TYR A 37 -4.33 -5.29 -6.67
C TYR A 37 -4.13 -5.34 -5.15
N ALA A 38 -4.97 -6.08 -4.42
CA ALA A 38 -4.83 -6.22 -2.97
C ALA A 38 -3.48 -6.87 -2.58
N ARG A 39 -3.00 -7.82 -3.39
CA ARG A 39 -1.69 -8.45 -3.20
C ARG A 39 -0.54 -7.48 -3.45
N GLU A 40 -0.66 -6.62 -4.46
CA GLU A 40 0.31 -5.56 -4.75
C GLU A 40 0.34 -4.53 -3.62
N VAL A 41 -0.82 -4.05 -3.14
CA VAL A 41 -0.92 -3.14 -1.99
C VAL A 41 -0.32 -3.76 -0.73
N TRP A 42 -0.58 -5.04 -0.45
CA TRP A 42 -0.01 -5.74 0.70
C TRP A 42 1.52 -5.89 0.59
N ALA A 43 2.03 -6.11 -0.62
CA ALA A 43 3.47 -6.18 -0.87
C ALA A 43 4.15 -4.83 -0.62
N GLU A 44 3.50 -3.72 -0.98
CA GLU A 44 4.01 -2.38 -0.71
C GLU A 44 3.85 -1.97 0.76
N LEU A 45 2.73 -2.34 1.40
CA LEU A 45 2.49 -2.06 2.83
C LEU A 45 3.51 -2.75 3.73
N LYS A 46 4.07 -3.90 3.31
CA LYS A 46 5.18 -4.57 3.98
C LYS A 46 6.49 -3.78 3.91
N ARG A 47 6.65 -2.87 2.96
CA ARG A 47 7.81 -1.97 2.86
C ARG A 47 7.64 -0.71 3.70
N VAL A 48 6.46 -0.48 4.28
CA VAL A 48 6.28 0.59 5.24
C VAL A 48 7.03 0.20 6.51
N ASP A 49 8.04 0.99 6.84
CA ASP A 49 8.74 0.93 8.11
C ASP A 49 7.77 1.39 9.21
N TRP A 50 6.99 0.46 9.74
CA TRP A 50 6.13 0.75 10.88
C TRP A 50 7.04 1.09 12.05
N PRO A 51 6.87 2.29 12.64
CA PRO A 51 7.76 2.78 13.69
C PRO A 51 7.78 1.76 14.83
N SER A 52 8.97 1.56 15.39
CA SER A 52 9.10 0.68 16.55
C SER A 52 8.17 1.16 17.68
N ARG A 53 7.71 0.25 18.54
CA ARG A 53 6.82 0.61 19.66
C ARG A 53 7.41 1.75 20.51
N THR A 54 8.72 1.78 20.66
CA THR A 54 9.45 2.83 21.38
C THR A 54 9.37 4.18 20.68
N GLU A 55 9.53 4.23 19.37
CA GLU A 55 9.44 5.46 18.57
C GLU A 55 8.01 6.01 18.54
N LEU A 56 7.02 5.11 18.43
CA LEU A 56 5.61 5.48 18.51
C LEU A 56 5.27 6.11 19.87
N VAL A 57 5.78 5.54 20.96
CA VAL A 57 5.59 6.09 22.32
C VAL A 57 6.32 7.42 22.48
N ALA A 58 7.57 7.52 22.00
CA ALA A 58 8.34 8.76 22.09
C ALA A 58 7.65 9.92 21.35
N SER A 59 7.19 9.67 20.11
CA SER A 59 6.48 10.67 19.30
C SER A 59 5.15 11.10 19.91
N THR A 60 4.37 10.16 20.48
CA THR A 60 3.12 10.50 21.17
C THR A 60 3.35 11.26 22.48
N ILE A 61 4.42 10.96 23.24
CA ILE A 61 4.77 11.71 24.45
C ILE A 61 5.02 13.19 24.13
N VAL A 62 5.75 13.47 23.05
CA VAL A 62 6.00 14.86 22.62
C VAL A 62 4.69 15.57 22.31
N VAL A 63 3.78 14.94 21.57
CA VAL A 63 2.46 15.50 21.25
C VAL A 63 1.67 15.79 22.53
N VAL A 64 1.61 14.85 23.47
CA VAL A 64 0.94 15.03 24.76
C VAL A 64 1.54 16.18 25.55
N ALA A 65 2.87 16.31 25.58
CA ALA A 65 3.54 17.42 26.25
C ALA A 65 3.17 18.78 25.65
N VAL A 66 3.16 18.89 24.32
CA VAL A 66 2.75 20.12 23.62
C VAL A 66 1.28 20.45 23.91
N LEU A 67 0.39 19.45 23.88
CA LEU A 67 -1.02 19.65 24.22
C LEU A 67 -1.21 20.09 25.67
N ALA A 68 -0.42 19.55 26.61
CA ALA A 68 -0.48 19.95 28.01
C ALA A 68 -0.08 21.42 28.19
N VAL A 69 1.00 21.86 27.53
CA VAL A 69 1.44 23.26 27.56
C VAL A 69 0.40 24.19 26.92
N LEU A 70 -0.13 23.81 25.74
CA LEU A 70 -1.14 24.60 25.05
C LEU A 70 -2.43 24.71 25.87
N SER A 71 -2.88 23.60 26.47
CA SER A 71 -4.05 23.56 27.35
C SER A 71 -3.87 24.46 28.57
N ALA A 72 -2.71 24.41 29.22
CA ALA A 72 -2.41 25.28 30.35
C ALA A 72 -2.38 26.76 29.95
N TYR A 73 -1.80 27.08 28.79
CA TYR A 73 -1.77 28.44 28.26
C TYR A 73 -3.17 28.98 27.96
N LEU A 74 -3.98 28.24 27.21
CA LEU A 74 -5.35 28.65 26.87
C LEU A 74 -6.21 28.73 28.13
N GLY A 75 -6.14 27.74 29.01
CA GLY A 75 -6.87 27.73 30.28
C GLY A 75 -6.51 28.91 31.19
N ALA A 76 -5.25 29.35 31.19
CA ALA A 76 -4.85 30.56 31.90
C ALA A 76 -5.53 31.81 31.32
N TRP A 77 -5.60 31.93 29.99
CA TRP A 77 -6.33 33.01 29.33
C TRP A 77 -7.84 32.95 29.58
N ASP A 78 -8.45 31.76 29.51
CA ASP A 78 -9.87 31.57 29.82
C ASP A 78 -10.19 32.01 31.25
N ALA A 79 -9.33 31.66 32.22
CA ALA A 79 -9.48 32.07 33.61
C ALA A 79 -9.28 33.58 33.80
N LEU A 80 -8.26 34.16 33.14
CA LEU A 80 -7.99 35.60 33.21
C LEU A 80 -9.16 36.41 32.64
N PHE A 81 -9.69 36.02 31.47
CA PHE A 81 -10.82 36.71 30.88
C PHE A 81 -12.10 36.53 31.69
N THR A 82 -12.34 35.34 32.24
CA THR A 82 -13.47 35.11 33.16
C THR A 82 -13.38 36.03 34.38
N TRP A 83 -12.19 36.12 34.99
CA TRP A 83 -11.96 37.05 36.10
C TRP A 83 -12.17 38.52 35.68
N LEU A 84 -11.64 38.93 34.53
CA LEU A 84 -11.79 40.30 34.03
C LEU A 84 -13.26 40.65 33.75
N PHE A 85 -13.99 39.79 33.02
CA PHE A 85 -15.39 40.03 32.69
C PHE A 85 -16.28 40.02 33.93
N THR A 86 -16.05 39.14 34.90
CA THR A 86 -16.82 39.15 36.15
C THR A 86 -16.60 40.43 36.97
N GLN A 87 -15.40 41.02 36.94
CA GLN A 87 -15.15 42.31 37.61
C GLN A 87 -15.79 43.51 36.88
N VAL A 88 -15.92 43.44 35.55
CA VAL A 88 -16.44 44.53 34.71
C VAL A 88 -17.96 44.46 34.51
N LEU A 89 -18.54 43.28 34.23
CA LEU A 89 -19.99 43.04 34.06
C LEU A 89 -20.72 42.68 35.35
N GLY A 90 -20.00 42.28 36.41
CA GLY A 90 -20.57 41.99 37.72
C GLY A 90 -20.75 43.24 38.61
N ARG A 91 -20.50 44.43 38.05
CA ARG A 91 -21.06 45.70 38.50
C ARG A 91 -22.27 46.03 37.63
#